data_AF-A0A964PX73-F1
#
_entry.id   AF-A0A964PX73-F1
#
_cell.length_a   1.000
_cell.length_b   1.000
_cell.length_c   1.000
_cell.angle_alpha   90.00
_cell.angle_beta   90.00
_cell.angle_gamma   90.00
#
_symmetry.space_group_name_H-M   'P 1'
#
loop_
_entity.id
_entity.type
_entity.pdbx_description
1 polymer ?
#
loop_
_entity_poly.entity_id
_entity_poly.type
_entity_poly.pdbx_seq_one_letter_code
_entity_poly.pdbx_strand_id
1 'polypeptide(L)'
;MLRHRPGFYGLVADGWDFTDFGSPWPKGPLPRDMDPSEAIVGLLDAERAQGVRLSVSDLLALRGRGPMVAAAIPTTLTETDLDAVRARRAEVFALWEALPAGETLELPFDRNA
;
A
#
# COMPACT_ATOMS: atom_id res chain seq x y z
N MET A 1 -13.34 1.03 2.65
CA MET A 1 -12.29 1.00 1.61
C MET A 1 -11.36 2.15 1.88
N LEU A 2 -10.08 1.84 2.14
CA LEU A 2 -9.07 2.84 2.46
C LEU A 2 -8.77 3.64 1.20
N ARG A 3 -8.99 4.95 1.26
CA ARG A 3 -8.74 5.89 0.16
C ARG A 3 -7.57 6.77 0.55
N HIS A 4 -6.35 6.28 0.29
CA HIS A 4 -5.12 7.00 0.59
C HIS A 4 -4.56 7.62 -0.69
N ARG A 5 -4.73 8.95 -0.79
CA ARG A 5 -4.36 9.75 -1.96
C ARG A 5 -2.86 9.82 -2.27
N PRO A 6 -1.94 9.97 -1.29
CA PRO A 6 -0.50 10.11 -1.55
C PRO A 6 0.24 8.76 -1.52
N GLY A 7 -0.39 7.64 -1.92
CA GLY A 7 0.35 6.38 -2.08
C GLY A 7 1.39 6.48 -3.21
N PHE A 8 2.30 5.50 -3.32
CA PHE A 8 3.37 5.48 -4.33
C PHE A 8 2.91 5.88 -5.75
N TYR A 9 1.87 5.23 -6.27
CA TYR A 9 1.35 5.54 -7.61
C TYR A 9 0.60 6.87 -7.69
N GLY A 10 0.09 7.39 -6.57
CA GLY A 10 -0.44 8.75 -6.48
C GLY A 10 0.67 9.79 -6.66
N LEU A 11 1.84 9.58 -6.05
CA LEU A 11 3.01 10.45 -6.21
C LEU A 11 3.55 10.40 -7.64
N VAL A 12 3.66 9.22 -8.23
CA VAL A 12 4.06 9.09 -9.65
C VAL A 12 3.08 9.83 -10.55
N ALA A 13 1.77 9.72 -10.30
CA ALA A 13 0.75 10.49 -11.02
C ALA A 13 0.82 12.02 -10.76
N ASP A 14 1.46 12.44 -9.68
CA ASP A 14 1.77 13.84 -9.35
C ASP A 14 3.13 14.30 -9.91
N GLY A 15 3.77 13.50 -10.76
CA GLY A 15 5.02 13.85 -11.44
C GLY A 15 6.28 13.49 -10.65
N TRP A 16 6.18 12.56 -9.69
CA TRP A 16 7.37 11.93 -9.10
C TRP A 16 7.93 10.87 -10.05
N ASP A 17 9.25 10.83 -10.18
CA ASP A 17 9.98 9.77 -10.87
C ASP A 17 10.38 8.68 -9.85
N PHE A 18 10.58 7.44 -10.29
CA PHE A 18 11.22 6.38 -9.51
C PHE A 18 12.56 6.83 -8.91
N THR A 19 13.32 7.70 -9.59
CA THR A 19 14.58 8.24 -9.06
C THR A 19 14.36 9.17 -7.86
N ASP A 20 13.16 9.72 -7.68
CA ASP A 20 12.83 10.62 -6.57
C ASP A 20 12.73 9.89 -5.22
N PHE A 21 12.57 8.57 -5.25
CA PHE A 21 12.51 7.70 -4.06
C PHE A 21 13.89 7.18 -3.62
N GLY A 22 14.94 7.45 -4.41
CA GLY A 22 16.31 7.04 -4.11
C GLY A 22 17.05 8.03 -3.22
N SER A 23 18.05 7.55 -2.47
CA SER A 23 18.98 8.42 -1.75
C SER A 23 19.72 9.34 -2.74
N PRO A 24 19.79 10.66 -2.54
CA PRO A 24 19.60 11.41 -1.29
C PRO A 24 18.23 12.08 -1.12
N TRP A 25 17.16 11.55 -1.72
CA TRP A 25 15.80 12.10 -1.65
C TRP A 25 15.70 13.48 -2.34
N PRO A 26 15.88 13.54 -3.67
CA PRO A 26 15.99 14.81 -4.40
C PRO A 26 14.72 15.67 -4.33
N LYS A 27 13.54 15.08 -4.11
CA LYS A 27 12.27 15.80 -3.87
C LYS A 27 12.00 16.12 -2.39
N GLY A 28 12.92 15.75 -1.49
CA GLY A 28 12.75 15.87 -0.05
C GLY A 28 12.03 14.66 0.58
N PRO A 29 11.61 14.78 1.85
CA PRO A 29 10.94 13.70 2.56
C PRO A 29 9.59 13.35 1.93
N LEU A 30 9.20 12.08 2.03
CA LEU A 30 7.89 11.60 1.59
C LEU A 30 6.76 12.31 2.36
N PRO A 31 5.59 12.52 1.73
CA PRO A 31 4.42 13.05 2.44
C PRO A 31 4.04 12.14 3.62
N ARG A 32 3.76 12.76 4.77
CA ARG A 32 3.45 12.05 6.04
C ARG A 32 2.19 11.19 5.97
N ASP A 33 1.37 11.40 4.97
CA ASP A 33 0.10 10.70 4.72
C ASP A 33 0.25 9.53 3.71
N MET A 34 1.46 9.28 3.17
CA MET A 34 1.79 8.08 2.38
C MET A 34 1.89 6.82 3.26
N ASP A 35 2.33 7.04 4.48
CA ASP A 35 2.65 6.07 5.52
C ASP A 35 1.64 4.90 5.71
N PRO A 36 0.30 5.08 5.71
CA PRO A 36 -0.66 3.96 5.84
C PRO A 36 -0.52 2.87 4.77
N SER A 37 -0.31 3.28 3.51
CA SER A 37 -0.32 2.34 2.38
C SER A 37 0.88 1.40 2.45
N GLU A 38 2.07 1.94 2.75
CA GLU A 38 3.31 1.18 2.89
C GLU A 38 3.24 0.18 4.04
N ALA A 39 2.65 0.57 5.17
CA ALA A 39 2.47 -0.33 6.31
C ALA A 39 1.55 -1.52 5.98
N ILE A 40 0.47 -1.27 5.23
CA ILE A 40 -0.46 -2.33 4.79
C ILE A 40 0.20 -3.23 3.75
N VAL A 41 0.95 -2.68 2.80
CA VAL A 41 1.72 -3.48 1.82
C VAL A 41 2.75 -4.36 2.51
N GLY A 42 3.52 -3.81 3.45
CA GLY A 42 4.51 -4.56 4.22
C GLY A 42 3.89 -5.70 5.04
N LEU A 43 2.69 -5.49 5.57
CA LEU A 43 1.92 -6.56 6.20
C LEU A 43 1.59 -7.68 5.21
N LEU A 44 0.95 -7.35 4.08
CA LEU A 44 0.51 -8.35 3.11
C LEU A 44 1.69 -9.13 2.52
N ASP A 45 2.86 -8.50 2.40
CA ASP A 45 4.09 -9.19 2.02
C ASP A 45 4.60 -10.11 3.13
N ALA A 46 4.54 -9.68 4.40
CA ALA A 46 4.87 -10.55 5.54
C ALA A 46 3.91 -11.75 5.63
N GLU A 47 2.60 -11.56 5.39
CA GLU A 47 1.63 -12.66 5.30
C GLU A 47 2.02 -13.66 4.21
N ARG A 48 2.38 -13.16 3.03
CA ARG A 48 2.84 -13.98 1.90
C ARG A 48 4.12 -14.74 2.26
N ALA A 49 5.08 -14.09 2.89
CA ALA A 49 6.38 -14.67 3.23
C ALA A 49 6.30 -15.72 4.34
N GLN A 50 5.43 -15.52 5.33
CA GLN A 50 5.29 -16.39 6.51
C GLN A 50 4.18 -17.44 6.35
N GLY A 51 3.26 -17.25 5.41
CA GLY A 51 2.08 -18.10 5.25
C GLY A 51 1.04 -17.93 6.37
N VAL A 52 1.12 -16.83 7.13
CA VAL A 52 0.23 -16.55 8.27
C VAL A 52 -0.60 -15.31 7.95
N ARG A 53 -1.92 -15.39 8.19
CA ARG A 53 -2.81 -14.24 8.08
C ARG A 53 -2.73 -13.40 9.35
N LEU A 54 -2.45 -12.11 9.19
CA LEU A 54 -2.29 -11.14 10.27
C LEU A 54 -3.58 -10.31 10.45
N SER A 55 -3.93 -10.02 11.69
CA SER A 55 -5.12 -9.25 12.07
C SER A 55 -4.85 -7.75 12.07
N VAL A 56 -5.89 -6.91 12.09
CA VAL A 56 -5.77 -5.47 12.37
C VAL A 56 -5.06 -5.21 13.69
N SER A 57 -5.28 -6.06 14.71
CA SER A 57 -4.57 -5.94 15.98
C SER A 57 -3.05 -6.08 15.80
N ASP A 58 -2.61 -6.97 14.92
CA ASP A 58 -1.18 -7.13 14.62
C ASP A 58 -0.62 -5.87 13.95
N LEU A 59 -1.38 -5.22 13.07
CA LEU A 59 -0.99 -3.93 12.46
C LEU A 59 -0.90 -2.84 13.53
N LEU A 60 -1.93 -2.71 14.37
CA LEU A 60 -1.95 -1.70 15.42
C LEU A 60 -0.80 -1.90 16.41
N ALA A 61 -0.36 -3.14 16.66
CA ALA A 61 0.81 -3.45 17.48
C ALA A 61 2.13 -2.98 16.85
N LEU A 62 2.20 -2.85 15.51
CA LEU A 62 3.37 -2.30 14.81
C LEU A 62 3.52 -0.78 15.02
N ARG A 63 2.45 -0.08 15.44
CA ARG A 63 2.53 1.37 15.72
C ARG A 63 3.54 1.74 16.79
N GLY A 64 3.96 0.79 17.64
CA GLY A 64 5.02 1.02 18.64
C GLY A 64 6.45 0.78 18.14
N ARG A 65 6.63 0.26 16.92
CA ARG A 65 7.94 -0.25 16.45
C ARG A 65 8.82 0.77 15.71
N GLY A 66 8.35 2.01 15.56
CA GLY A 66 9.14 3.12 15.02
C GLY A 66 8.28 4.32 14.59
N PRO A 67 8.84 5.54 14.57
CA PRO A 67 8.07 6.77 14.32
C PRO A 67 7.36 6.80 12.96
N MET A 68 7.91 6.15 11.92
CA MET A 68 7.24 6.04 10.62
C MET A 68 6.04 5.08 10.62
N VAL A 69 6.10 3.99 11.40
CA VAL A 69 5.02 2.97 11.43
C VAL A 69 3.90 3.38 12.41
N ALA A 70 4.22 4.19 13.42
CA ALA A 70 3.29 4.70 14.43
C ALA A 70 2.22 5.65 13.88
N ALA A 71 2.64 6.58 13.03
CA ALA A 71 1.79 7.60 12.43
C ALA A 71 1.02 7.09 11.20
N ALA A 72 1.58 6.07 10.53
CA ALA A 72 1.04 5.43 9.34
C ALA A 72 -0.35 4.83 9.51
N ILE A 73 -0.53 3.97 10.51
CA ILE A 73 -1.66 3.04 10.51
C ILE A 73 -2.89 3.73 11.10
N PRO A 74 -3.99 3.88 10.33
CA PRO A 74 -5.19 4.53 10.83
C PRO A 74 -5.75 3.75 12.03
N THR A 75 -6.03 4.44 13.13
CA THR A 75 -6.71 3.83 14.29
C THR A 75 -8.10 3.32 13.95
N THR A 76 -8.68 3.81 12.86
CA THR A 76 -10.00 3.44 12.34
C THR A 76 -9.95 2.24 11.38
N LEU A 77 -8.77 1.66 11.12
CA LEU A 77 -8.64 0.49 10.27
C LEU A 77 -9.48 -0.66 10.85
N THR A 78 -10.30 -1.29 10.01
CA THR A 78 -11.15 -2.42 10.41
C THR A 78 -10.74 -3.71 9.71
N GLU A 79 -11.12 -4.87 10.27
CA GLU A 79 -10.89 -6.16 9.60
C GLU A 79 -11.59 -6.19 8.23
N THR A 80 -12.77 -5.58 8.13
CA THR A 80 -13.50 -5.43 6.87
C THR A 80 -12.70 -4.65 5.83
N ASP A 81 -11.98 -3.59 6.22
CA ASP A 81 -11.11 -2.86 5.30
C ASP A 81 -9.94 -3.73 4.84
N LEU A 82 -9.30 -4.46 5.76
CA LEU A 82 -8.17 -5.33 5.43
C LEU A 82 -8.60 -6.49 4.52
N ASP A 83 -9.78 -7.06 4.75
CA ASP A 83 -10.37 -8.08 3.90
C ASP A 83 -10.73 -7.55 2.51
N ALA A 84 -11.24 -6.32 2.42
CA ALA A 84 -11.49 -5.67 1.14
C ALA A 84 -10.19 -5.45 0.35
N VAL A 85 -9.08 -5.06 1.01
CA VAL A 85 -7.77 -4.93 0.38
C VAL A 85 -7.26 -6.28 -0.11
N ARG A 86 -7.40 -7.35 0.70
CA ARG A 86 -7.03 -8.72 0.30
C ARG A 86 -7.82 -9.19 -0.92
N ALA A 87 -9.13 -8.97 -0.93
CA ALA A 87 -9.99 -9.31 -2.06
C ALA A 87 -9.56 -8.56 -3.33
N ARG A 88 -9.32 -7.25 -3.23
CA ARG A 88 -8.86 -6.45 -4.37
C ARG A 88 -7.49 -6.89 -4.88
N ARG A 89 -6.57 -7.24 -3.98
CA ARG A 89 -5.28 -7.81 -4.36
C ARG A 89 -5.44 -9.13 -5.12
N ALA A 90 -6.26 -10.05 -4.60
CA ALA A 90 -6.50 -11.34 -5.25
C ALA A 90 -7.10 -11.16 -6.66
N GLU A 91 -8.04 -10.24 -6.82
CA GLU A 91 -8.62 -9.88 -8.11
C GLU A 91 -7.56 -9.37 -9.10
N VAL A 92 -6.72 -8.42 -8.69
CA VAL A 92 -5.67 -7.87 -9.56
C VAL A 92 -4.63 -8.93 -9.94
N PHE A 93 -4.26 -9.82 -9.01
CA PHE A 93 -3.35 -10.93 -9.30
C PHE A 93 -3.97 -11.92 -10.29
N ALA A 94 -5.26 -12.24 -10.15
CA ALA A 94 -5.96 -13.10 -11.10
C ALA A 94 -6.02 -12.47 -12.50
N LEU A 95 -6.25 -11.15 -12.60
CA LEU A 95 -6.20 -10.42 -13.87
C LEU A 95 -4.81 -10.48 -14.50
N TRP A 96 -3.76 -10.32 -13.68
CA TRP A 96 -2.37 -10.42 -14.14
C TRP A 96 -2.01 -11.82 -14.62
N GLU A 97 -2.38 -12.87 -13.88
CA GLU A 97 -2.11 -14.26 -14.24
C GLU A 97 -2.84 -14.71 -15.52
N ALA A 98 -4.02 -14.14 -15.77
CA ALA A 98 -4.79 -14.41 -16.99
C ALA A 98 -4.26 -13.64 -18.22
N LEU A 99 -3.37 -12.67 -18.03
CA LEU A 99 -2.87 -11.81 -19.09
C LEU A 99 -1.84 -12.55 -19.96
N PRO A 100 -2.00 -12.58 -21.30
CA PRO A 100 -0.99 -13.14 -22.19
C PRO A 100 0.36 -12.43 -22.05
N ALA A 101 1.44 -13.18 -22.24
CA ALA A 101 2.78 -12.61 -22.20
C ALA A 101 2.95 -11.51 -23.27
N GLY A 102 3.42 -10.34 -22.85
CA GLY A 102 3.62 -9.17 -23.72
C GLY A 102 2.44 -8.20 -23.78
N GLU A 103 1.30 -8.55 -23.18
CA GLU A 103 0.15 -7.65 -23.04
C GLU A 103 0.30 -6.74 -21.81
N THR A 104 -0.57 -5.73 -21.70
CA THR A 104 -0.57 -4.75 -20.61
C THR A 104 -1.84 -4.84 -19.78
N LEU A 105 -1.70 -4.87 -18.44
CA LEU A 105 -2.82 -4.73 -17.51
C LEU A 105 -2.97 -3.27 -17.09
N GLU A 106 -4.06 -2.65 -17.53
CA GLU A 106 -4.42 -1.28 -17.13
C GLU A 106 -5.25 -1.28 -15.84
N LEU A 107 -4.79 -0.57 -14.81
CA LEU A 107 -5.46 -0.47 -13.51
C LEU A 107 -5.86 0.99 -13.23
N PRO A 108 -7.10 1.40 -13.58
CA PRO A 108 -7.58 2.72 -13.23
C PRO A 108 -7.84 2.82 -11.72
N PHE A 109 -7.49 3.97 -11.14
CA PHE A 109 -7.82 4.29 -9.76
C PHE A 109 -8.39 5.72 -9.68
N ASP A 110 -9.40 5.91 -8.82
CA ASP A 110 -10.02 7.22 -8.63
C ASP A 110 -9.14 8.11 -7.74
N ARG A 111 -8.92 9.35 -8.20
CA ARG A 111 -8.14 10.37 -7.51
C ARG A 111 -8.96 11.21 -6.53
N ASN A 112 -10.29 11.19 -6.63
CA ASN A 112 -11.20 12.14 -5.97
C ASN A 112 -12.11 11.52 -4.91
N ALA A 113 -11.96 10.24 -4.61
CA ALA A 113 -12.86 9.53 -3.72
C ALA A 113 -12.40 9.52 -2.26
#